data_AF-A0A7Y4T9Y7-F1
#
_entry.id   AF-A0A7Y4T9Y7-F1
#
_cell.length_a   1.000
_cell.length_b   1.000
_cell.length_c   1.000
_cell.angle_alpha   90.00
_cell.angle_beta   90.00
_cell.angle_gamma   90.00
#
_symmetry.space_group_name_H-M   'P 1'
#
loop_
_entity.id
_entity.type
_entity.pdbx_description
1 polymer ?
#
loop_
_entity_poly.entity_id
_entity_poly.type
_entity_poly.pdbx_seq_one_letter_code
_entity_poly.pdbx_strand_id
1 'polypeptide(L)'
;MLRNILLTLIGLGFVALGILPMALGKIPWTSPDPWSGLLFFAGCAVVGVAESVRSLRPAKAEVSAEHVVLRYDHLRLSALGLAGAGWFAAGVIGLWGAMFPAVLAWMLVVFGGLTGSVLLATGLDGRPKIVIDADGIADTRRLTQKVAWGDLASIDTSYDRGMPTVLLRLRDPGSFAAKRRTLGRLLGHTIDPFHISAFNLDGSLGDVEAAIMRFAPPELLPPPAEHYGFNDEEEDEDEPL
;
A
#
# COMPACT_ATOMS: atom_id res chain seq x y z
N MET A 1 6.77 12.00 8.49
CA MET A 1 6.77 11.42 9.86
C MET A 1 5.83 12.16 10.81
N LEU A 2 5.96 13.49 10.97
CA LEU A 2 5.13 14.29 11.88
C LEU A 2 3.61 14.13 11.68
N ARG A 3 3.14 14.09 10.43
CA ARG A 3 1.71 13.88 10.08
C ARG A 3 1.14 12.58 10.63
N ASN A 4 1.89 11.47 10.52
CA ASN A 4 1.42 10.15 10.97
C ASN A 4 1.40 10.07 12.50
N ILE A 5 2.40 10.66 13.16
CA ILE A 5 2.43 10.79 14.63
C ILE A 5 1.23 11.60 15.11
N LEU A 6 0.95 12.74 14.47
CA LEU A 6 -0.19 13.59 14.82
C LEU A 6 -1.53 12.85 14.66
N LEU A 7 -1.75 12.15 13.54
CA LEU A 7 -2.95 11.33 13.34
C LEU A 7 -3.09 10.23 14.41
N THR A 8 -1.98 9.61 14.80
CA THR A 8 -1.97 8.59 15.86
C THR A 8 -2.35 9.19 17.21
N LEU A 9 -1.77 10.34 17.58
CA LEU A 9 -2.06 11.03 18.84
C LEU A 9 -3.51 11.52 18.90
N ILE A 10 -4.03 12.06 17.79
CA ILE A 10 -5.44 12.45 17.68
C ILE A 10 -6.34 11.22 17.87
N GLY A 11 -6.06 10.13 17.16
CA GLY A 11 -6.80 8.88 17.30
C GLY A 11 -6.81 8.34 18.73
N LEU A 12 -5.64 8.28 19.38
CA LEU A 12 -5.50 7.87 20.78
C LEU A 12 -6.24 8.81 21.74
N GLY A 13 -6.22 10.12 21.49
CA GLY A 13 -6.97 11.11 22.27
C GLY A 13 -8.47 10.85 22.22
N PHE A 14 -9.02 10.53 21.05
CA PHE A 14 -10.43 10.16 20.93
C PHE A 14 -10.78 8.81 21.57
N VAL A 15 -9.88 7.82 21.50
CA VAL A 15 -10.05 6.55 22.25
C VAL A 15 -10.12 6.85 23.75
N ALA A 16 -9.21 7.68 24.27
CA ALA A 16 -9.22 8.07 25.68
C ALA A 16 -10.49 8.82 26.07
N LEU A 17 -11.01 9.71 25.20
CA LEU A 17 -12.28 10.40 25.41
C LEU A 17 -13.49 9.46 25.40
N GLY A 18 -13.43 8.30 24.73
CA GLY A 18 -14.47 7.27 24.80
C GLY A 18 -14.39 6.43 26.08
N ILE A 19 -13.18 6.08 26.54
CA ILE A 19 -12.94 5.26 27.73
C ILE A 19 -13.20 6.05 29.03
N LEU A 20 -12.75 7.30 29.10
CA LEU A 20 -12.77 8.10 30.33
C LEU A 20 -14.19 8.31 30.91
N PRO A 21 -15.23 8.66 30.11
CA PRO A 21 -16.59 8.80 30.61
C PRO A 21 -17.20 7.47 31.08
N MET A 22 -16.87 6.35 30.42
CA MET A 22 -17.28 5.02 30.87
C MET A 22 -16.63 4.65 32.22
N ALA A 23 -15.32 4.90 32.34
CA ALA A 23 -14.55 4.62 33.56
C ALA A 23 -15.01 5.47 34.75
N LEU A 24 -15.44 6.71 34.50
CA LEU A 24 -16.03 7.60 35.51
C LEU A 24 -17.51 7.30 35.82
N GLY A 25 -18.10 6.25 35.20
CA GLY A 25 -19.49 5.86 35.42
C GLY A 25 -20.52 6.86 34.87
N LYS A 26 -20.10 7.84 34.05
CA LYS A 26 -20.99 8.83 33.44
C LYS A 26 -21.79 8.24 32.27
N ILE A 27 -21.28 7.19 31.65
CA ILE A 27 -21.95 6.43 30.60
C ILE A 27 -21.99 4.96 31.04
N PRO A 28 -23.17 4.31 31.08
CA PRO A 28 -23.26 2.91 31.46
C PRO A 28 -22.58 2.03 30.41
N TRP A 29 -21.79 1.05 30.86
CA TRP A 29 -21.10 0.08 29.99
C TRP A 29 -22.03 -0.75 29.11
N THR A 30 -23.31 -0.78 29.47
CA THR A 30 -24.37 -1.50 28.77
C THR A 30 -24.97 -0.73 27.60
N SER A 31 -24.71 0.58 27.47
CA SER A 31 -25.15 1.28 26.27
C SER A 31 -24.26 0.90 25.08
N PRO A 32 -24.84 0.73 23.87
CA PRO A 32 -24.06 0.50 22.66
C PRO A 32 -23.19 1.72 22.29
N ASP A 33 -23.54 2.88 22.85
CA ASP A 33 -22.99 4.17 22.47
C ASP A 33 -21.48 4.33 22.56
N PRO A 34 -20.88 4.10 23.73
CA PRO A 34 -19.47 4.37 23.91
C PRO A 34 -18.60 3.28 23.24
N TRP A 35 -19.15 2.09 22.94
CA TRP A 35 -18.44 1.00 22.26
C TRP A 35 -18.20 1.26 20.77
N SER A 36 -19.19 1.84 20.06
CA SER A 36 -19.05 2.15 18.63
C SER A 36 -17.96 3.19 18.38
N GLY A 37 -17.94 4.27 19.18
CA GLY A 37 -16.92 5.29 19.14
C GLY A 37 -15.54 4.73 19.50
N LEU A 38 -15.46 3.92 20.56
CA LEU A 38 -14.22 3.29 20.97
C LEU A 38 -13.61 2.42 19.86
N LEU A 39 -14.41 1.56 19.21
CA LEU A 39 -13.94 0.72 18.12
C LEU A 39 -13.52 1.51 16.87
N PHE A 40 -14.27 2.57 16.54
CA PHE A 40 -13.92 3.44 15.42
C PHE A 40 -12.56 4.11 15.63
N PHE A 41 -12.37 4.75 16.79
CA PHE A 41 -11.12 5.45 17.10
C PHE A 41 -9.97 4.49 17.36
N ALA A 42 -10.22 3.30 17.91
CA ALA A 42 -9.22 2.25 18.02
C ALA A 42 -8.72 1.81 16.63
N GLY A 43 -9.61 1.66 15.65
CA GLY A 43 -9.24 1.41 14.26
C GLY A 43 -8.30 2.49 13.71
N CYS A 44 -8.65 3.77 13.89
CA CYS A 44 -7.81 4.90 13.47
C CYS A 44 -6.43 4.90 14.16
N ALA A 45 -6.39 4.62 15.46
CA ALA A 45 -5.15 4.53 16.21
C ALA A 45 -4.25 3.38 15.70
N VAL A 46 -4.83 2.21 15.38
CA VAL A 46 -4.10 1.08 14.81
C VAL A 46 -3.48 1.45 13.46
N VAL A 47 -4.21 2.16 12.58
CA VAL A 47 -3.64 2.65 11.32
C VAL A 47 -2.46 3.59 11.57
N GLY A 48 -2.62 4.55 12.48
CA GLY A 48 -1.57 5.50 12.84
C GLY A 48 -0.30 4.82 13.38
N VAL A 49 -0.48 3.84 14.29
CA VAL A 49 0.62 3.03 14.82
C VAL A 49 1.27 2.20 13.72
N ALA A 50 0.49 1.54 12.86
CA ALA A 50 1.02 0.73 11.76
C ALA A 50 1.89 1.55 10.80
N GLU A 51 1.45 2.75 10.43
CA GLU A 51 2.22 3.67 9.59
C GLU A 51 3.45 4.24 10.30
N SER A 52 3.37 4.48 11.62
CA SER A 52 4.51 4.95 12.41
C SER A 52 5.57 3.86 12.59
N VAL A 53 5.16 2.63 12.91
CA VAL A 53 6.05 1.47 13.03
C VAL A 53 6.76 1.18 11.71
N ARG A 54 6.06 1.32 10.58
CA ARG A 54 6.68 1.20 9.25
C ARG A 54 7.84 2.19 9.07
N SER A 55 7.65 3.44 9.49
CA SER A 55 8.70 4.46 9.37
C SER A 55 9.94 4.18 10.23
N LEU A 56 9.80 3.34 11.27
CA LEU A 56 10.87 3.00 12.20
C LEU A 56 11.52 1.64 11.89
N ARG A 57 10.86 0.78 11.11
CA ARG A 57 11.41 -0.53 10.76
C ARG A 57 12.33 -0.39 9.54
N PRO A 58 13.59 -0.84 9.63
CA PRO A 58 14.40 -1.00 8.43
C PRO A 58 13.72 -2.02 7.52
N ALA A 59 13.75 -1.76 6.21
CA ALA A 59 13.30 -2.71 5.21
C ALA A 59 14.05 -4.04 5.37
N LYS A 60 13.33 -5.14 5.21
CA LYS A 60 13.85 -6.50 5.39
C LYS A 60 13.62 -7.31 4.12
N ALA A 61 14.09 -6.81 2.99
CA ALA A 61 14.17 -7.63 1.79
C ALA A 61 15.03 -8.86 2.09
N GLU A 62 14.58 -10.03 1.65
CA GLU A 62 15.37 -11.26 1.72
C GLU A 62 16.42 -11.20 0.62
N VAL A 63 17.64 -10.78 0.98
CA VAL A 63 18.77 -10.62 0.05
C VAL A 63 19.64 -11.86 0.12
N SER A 64 19.60 -12.67 -0.94
CA SER A 64 20.49 -13.80 -1.16
C SER A 64 21.60 -13.42 -2.14
N ALA A 65 22.58 -14.32 -2.32
CA ALA A 65 23.61 -14.16 -3.35
C ALA A 65 23.02 -14.23 -4.77
N GLU A 66 21.96 -15.00 -4.93
CA GLU A 66 21.38 -15.38 -6.23
C GLU A 66 20.13 -14.58 -6.57
N HIS A 67 19.43 -14.04 -5.57
CA HIS A 67 18.16 -13.37 -5.75
C HIS A 67 17.85 -12.40 -4.61
N VAL A 68 16.95 -11.46 -4.88
CA VAL A 68 16.31 -10.60 -3.89
C VAL A 68 14.80 -10.86 -3.93
N VAL A 69 14.22 -11.21 -2.79
CA VAL A 69 12.77 -11.44 -2.64
C VAL A 69 12.14 -10.33 -1.81
N LEU A 70 11.06 -9.77 -2.33
CA LEU A 70 10.16 -8.89 -1.60
C LEU A 70 8.81 -9.58 -1.42
N ARG A 71 8.30 -9.56 -0.19
CA ARG A 71 7.01 -10.10 0.21
C ARG A 71 6.12 -8.95 0.68
N TYR A 72 4.86 -9.24 0.94
CA TYR A 72 4.02 -8.25 1.60
C TYR A 72 4.50 -7.99 3.03
N ASP A 73 4.40 -6.75 3.49
CA ASP A 73 4.58 -6.42 4.90
C ASP A 73 3.38 -6.96 5.69
N HIS A 74 3.51 -8.20 6.13
CA HIS A 74 2.49 -8.94 6.88
C HIS A 74 2.01 -8.18 8.11
N LEU A 75 2.92 -7.52 8.82
CA LEU A 75 2.57 -6.78 10.04
C LEU A 75 1.70 -5.58 9.69
N ARG A 76 2.11 -4.78 8.70
CA ARG A 76 1.35 -3.60 8.29
C ARG A 76 0.00 -3.98 7.73
N LEU A 77 -0.06 -4.94 6.81
CA LEU A 77 -1.33 -5.36 6.21
C LEU A 77 -2.27 -5.98 7.26
N SER A 78 -1.76 -6.77 8.19
CA SER A 78 -2.56 -7.33 9.27
C SER A 78 -3.08 -6.24 10.21
N ALA A 79 -2.25 -5.24 10.55
CA ALA A 79 -2.67 -4.11 11.38
C ALA A 79 -3.76 -3.26 10.69
N LEU A 80 -3.58 -2.93 9.40
CA LEU A 80 -4.61 -2.23 8.61
C LEU A 80 -5.89 -3.07 8.49
N GLY A 81 -5.75 -4.39 8.34
CA GLY A 81 -6.85 -5.32 8.32
C GLY A 81 -7.63 -5.35 9.65
N LEU A 82 -6.95 -5.36 10.78
CA LEU A 82 -7.54 -5.25 12.12
C LEU A 82 -8.24 -3.90 12.33
N ALA A 83 -7.67 -2.81 11.81
CA ALA A 83 -8.34 -1.51 11.83
C ALA A 83 -9.65 -1.53 11.05
N GLY A 84 -9.66 -2.14 9.86
CA GLY A 84 -10.86 -2.35 9.06
C GLY A 84 -11.92 -3.18 9.81
N ALA A 85 -11.50 -4.23 10.51
CA ALA A 85 -12.40 -5.03 11.36
C ALA A 85 -13.00 -4.20 12.52
N GLY A 86 -12.23 -3.28 13.10
CA GLY A 86 -12.71 -2.32 14.09
C GLY A 86 -13.79 -1.39 13.54
N TRP A 87 -13.58 -0.85 12.33
CA TRP A 87 -14.59 -0.04 11.64
C TRP A 87 -15.85 -0.83 11.28
N PHE A 88 -15.69 -2.06 10.80
CA PHE A 88 -16.81 -2.97 10.56
C PHE A 88 -17.66 -3.14 11.83
N ALA A 89 -17.00 -3.49 12.94
CA ALA A 89 -17.68 -3.70 14.22
C ALA A 89 -18.35 -2.41 14.73
N ALA A 90 -17.70 -1.24 14.60
CA ALA A 90 -18.29 0.05 14.91
C ALA A 90 -19.55 0.34 14.08
N GLY A 91 -19.53 0.00 12.78
CA GLY A 91 -20.69 0.11 11.90
C GLY A 91 -21.85 -0.80 12.30
N VAL A 92 -21.58 -2.07 12.63
CA VAL A 92 -22.60 -3.03 13.09
C VAL A 92 -23.26 -2.56 14.39
N ILE A 93 -22.45 -2.15 15.38
CA ILE A 93 -22.97 -1.62 16.65
C ILE A 93 -23.76 -0.33 16.41
N GLY A 94 -23.26 0.55 15.55
CA GLY A 94 -23.93 1.80 15.20
C GLY A 94 -25.29 1.61 14.52
N LEU A 95 -25.43 0.58 13.68
CA LEU A 95 -26.73 0.19 13.09
C LEU A 95 -27.67 -0.35 14.17
N TRP A 96 -27.20 -1.24 15.03
CA TRP A 96 -28.04 -1.90 16.03
C TRP A 96 -28.51 -0.93 17.14
N GLY A 97 -27.65 0.01 17.51
CA GLY A 97 -27.96 1.07 18.49
C GLY A 97 -28.61 2.32 17.91
N ALA A 98 -28.86 2.38 16.59
CA ALA A 98 -29.39 3.57 15.89
C ALA A 98 -28.62 4.87 16.16
N MET A 99 -27.30 4.76 16.33
CA MET A 99 -26.43 5.87 16.76
C MET A 99 -25.99 6.80 15.64
N PHE A 100 -25.71 6.21 14.50
CA PHE A 100 -25.26 6.93 13.32
C PHE A 100 -26.42 6.99 12.33
N PRO A 101 -26.42 7.98 11.42
CA PRO A 101 -27.22 7.89 10.21
C PRO A 101 -26.98 6.53 9.56
N ALA A 102 -28.05 5.81 9.21
CA ALA A 102 -27.97 4.45 8.69
C ALA A 102 -26.97 4.34 7.52
N VAL A 103 -26.91 5.37 6.68
CA VAL A 103 -25.95 5.48 5.56
C VAL A 103 -24.50 5.37 6.03
N LEU A 104 -24.10 6.12 7.07
CA LEU A 104 -22.74 6.10 7.60
C LEU A 104 -22.40 4.74 8.22
N ALA A 105 -23.34 4.16 8.97
CA ALA A 105 -23.14 2.86 9.60
C ALA A 105 -22.99 1.75 8.54
N TRP A 106 -23.80 1.75 7.48
CA TRP A 106 -23.63 0.85 6.35
C TRP A 106 -22.31 1.05 5.59
N MET A 107 -21.86 2.30 5.43
CA MET A 107 -20.53 2.56 4.86
C MET A 107 -19.42 1.92 5.71
N LEU A 108 -19.45 2.08 7.03
CA LEU A 108 -18.48 1.45 7.92
C LEU A 108 -18.52 -0.08 7.85
N VAL A 109 -19.71 -0.68 7.77
CA VAL A 109 -19.87 -2.13 7.58
C VAL A 109 -19.28 -2.59 6.25
N VAL A 110 -19.69 -1.98 5.13
CA VAL A 110 -19.27 -2.43 3.79
C VAL A 110 -17.79 -2.17 3.57
N PHE A 111 -17.33 -0.94 3.81
CA PHE A 111 -15.92 -0.59 3.60
C PHE A 111 -15.02 -1.23 4.64
N GLY A 112 -15.36 -1.18 5.94
CA GLY A 112 -14.56 -1.80 7.00
C GLY A 112 -14.47 -3.32 6.83
N GLY A 113 -15.59 -3.97 6.50
CA GLY A 113 -15.64 -5.42 6.30
C GLY A 113 -14.86 -5.86 5.07
N LEU A 114 -15.07 -5.20 3.92
CA LEU A 114 -14.38 -5.52 2.68
C LEU A 114 -12.87 -5.23 2.78
N THR A 115 -12.49 -4.03 3.23
CA THR A 115 -11.07 -3.65 3.35
C THR A 115 -10.37 -4.48 4.41
N GLY A 116 -11.00 -4.69 5.57
CA GLY A 116 -10.45 -5.50 6.65
C GLY A 116 -10.18 -6.94 6.22
N SER A 117 -11.16 -7.59 5.58
CA SER A 117 -11.01 -8.97 5.10
C SER A 117 -9.96 -9.11 3.99
N VAL A 118 -9.96 -8.21 3.00
CA VAL A 118 -8.98 -8.24 1.90
C VAL A 118 -7.56 -7.99 2.42
N LEU A 119 -7.37 -7.02 3.31
CA LEU A 119 -6.05 -6.69 3.85
C LEU A 119 -5.54 -7.78 4.80
N LEU A 120 -6.39 -8.38 5.63
CA LEU A 120 -6.02 -9.55 6.44
C LEU A 120 -5.63 -10.73 5.55
N ALA A 121 -6.44 -11.08 4.56
CA ALA A 121 -6.14 -12.19 3.65
C ALA A 121 -4.81 -11.95 2.91
N THR A 122 -4.57 -10.72 2.45
CA THR A 122 -3.31 -10.34 1.79
C THR A 122 -2.13 -10.36 2.76
N GLY A 123 -2.35 -9.90 4.00
CA GLY A 123 -1.36 -9.93 5.08
C GLY A 123 -1.00 -11.32 5.56
N LEU A 124 -1.82 -12.34 5.29
CA LEU A 124 -1.51 -13.75 5.56
C LEU A 124 -0.83 -14.45 4.37
N ASP A 125 -0.77 -13.82 3.20
CA ASP A 125 -0.17 -14.40 2.01
C ASP A 125 1.36 -14.28 2.02
N GLY A 126 2.03 -15.30 2.57
CA GLY A 126 3.49 -15.41 2.66
C GLY A 126 4.24 -15.60 1.33
N ARG A 127 3.55 -15.63 0.18
CA ARG A 127 4.18 -15.90 -1.11
C ARG A 127 5.05 -14.71 -1.57
N PRO A 128 6.18 -14.98 -2.27
CA PRO A 128 6.97 -13.96 -2.95
C PRO A 128 6.11 -13.08 -3.87
N LYS A 129 6.29 -11.77 -3.78
CA LYS A 129 5.57 -10.80 -4.62
C LYS A 129 6.45 -10.25 -5.71
N ILE A 130 7.68 -9.88 -5.36
CA ILE A 130 8.70 -9.55 -6.34
C ILE A 130 9.89 -10.46 -6.10
N VAL A 131 10.41 -11.05 -7.18
CA VAL A 131 11.69 -11.77 -7.19
C VAL A 131 12.55 -11.17 -8.29
N ILE A 132 13.75 -10.74 -7.92
CA ILE A 132 14.74 -10.18 -8.83
C ILE A 132 15.98 -11.06 -8.72
N ASP A 133 16.42 -11.63 -9.83
CA ASP A 133 17.55 -12.56 -9.88
C ASP A 133 18.33 -12.42 -11.19
N ALA A 134 19.30 -13.30 -11.41
CA ALA A 134 20.15 -13.29 -12.60
C ALA A 134 19.41 -13.49 -13.93
N ASP A 135 18.21 -14.10 -13.97
CA ASP A 135 17.49 -14.26 -15.25
C ASP A 135 16.48 -13.15 -15.51
N GLY A 136 15.99 -12.45 -14.48
CA GLY A 136 15.04 -11.36 -14.67
C GLY A 136 14.25 -10.93 -13.44
N ILE A 137 13.06 -10.37 -13.69
CA ILE A 137 12.16 -9.85 -12.67
C ILE A 137 10.79 -10.53 -12.77
N ALA A 138 10.32 -11.08 -11.66
CA ALA A 138 8.96 -11.60 -11.53
C ALA A 138 8.16 -10.76 -10.53
N ASP A 139 7.08 -10.12 -10.97
CA ASP A 139 6.09 -9.47 -10.08
C ASP A 139 4.77 -10.24 -10.14
N THR A 140 4.52 -11.11 -9.15
CA THR A 140 3.32 -11.97 -9.14
C THR A 140 2.01 -11.20 -8.94
N ARG A 141 2.07 -9.90 -8.62
CA ARG A 141 0.89 -9.03 -8.44
C ARG A 141 0.35 -8.52 -9.78
N ARG A 142 1.23 -8.34 -10.77
CA ARG A 142 0.92 -7.66 -12.04
C ARG A 142 1.28 -8.50 -13.26
N LEU A 143 2.39 -9.22 -13.20
CA LEU A 143 2.91 -10.03 -14.28
C LEU A 143 2.44 -11.48 -14.16
N THR A 144 2.17 -12.07 -15.31
CA THR A 144 1.76 -13.49 -15.39
C THR A 144 2.95 -14.43 -15.50
N GLN A 145 4.09 -13.90 -15.93
CA GLN A 145 5.34 -14.61 -16.13
C GLN A 145 6.51 -13.69 -15.73
N LYS A 146 7.66 -14.31 -15.47
CA LYS A 146 8.92 -13.59 -15.24
C LYS A 146 9.32 -12.86 -16.53
N VAL A 147 9.72 -11.60 -16.40
CA VAL A 147 10.29 -10.79 -17.48
C VAL A 147 11.79 -11.03 -17.47
N ALA A 148 12.33 -11.63 -18.53
CA ALA A 148 13.77 -11.83 -18.63
C ALA A 148 14.47 -10.49 -18.87
N TRP A 149 15.74 -10.36 -18.45
CA TRP A 149 16.51 -9.14 -18.70
C TRP A 149 16.57 -8.79 -20.19
N GLY A 150 16.68 -9.79 -21.07
CA GLY A 150 16.70 -9.61 -22.53
C GLY A 150 15.40 -9.07 -23.13
N ASP A 151 14.28 -9.15 -22.41
CA ASP A 151 12.97 -8.63 -22.85
C ASP A 151 12.76 -7.16 -22.46
N LEU A 152 13.66 -6.60 -21.65
CA LEU A 152 13.63 -5.21 -21.23
C LEU A 152 14.35 -4.32 -22.24
N ALA A 153 13.73 -3.18 -22.54
CA ALA A 153 14.29 -2.11 -23.36
C ALA A 153 15.06 -1.10 -22.50
N SER A 154 14.49 -0.71 -21.35
CA SER A 154 15.13 0.16 -20.36
C SER A 154 14.52 -0.04 -18.97
N ILE A 155 15.26 0.37 -17.95
CA ILE A 155 14.81 0.45 -16.57
C ILE A 155 15.00 1.90 -16.11
N ASP A 156 13.90 2.54 -15.75
CA ASP A 156 13.89 3.93 -15.30
C ASP A 156 13.30 4.03 -13.89
N THR A 157 13.65 5.07 -13.15
CA THR A 157 12.99 5.42 -11.87
C THR A 157 12.06 6.59 -12.10
N SER A 158 10.82 6.51 -11.63
CA SER A 158 9.81 7.54 -11.78
C SER A 158 8.97 7.69 -10.51
N TYR A 159 8.23 8.78 -10.39
CA TYR A 159 7.27 9.00 -9.32
C TYR A 159 5.86 8.82 -9.88
N ASP A 160 5.16 7.78 -9.45
CA ASP A 160 3.74 7.58 -9.74
C ASP A 160 2.92 8.05 -8.54
N ARG A 161 2.15 9.13 -8.69
CA ARG A 161 1.33 9.75 -7.63
C ARG A 161 2.12 10.05 -6.35
N GLY A 162 3.33 10.58 -6.52
CA GLY A 162 4.24 10.89 -5.40
C GLY A 162 4.86 9.66 -4.72
N MET A 163 4.72 8.46 -5.30
CA MET A 163 5.38 7.26 -4.83
C MET A 163 6.49 6.84 -5.78
N PRO A 164 7.73 6.69 -5.31
CA PRO A 164 8.84 6.30 -6.16
C PRO A 164 8.62 4.85 -6.63
N THR A 165 8.85 4.62 -7.91
CA THR A 165 8.48 3.41 -8.65
C THR A 165 9.54 3.13 -9.70
N VAL A 166 9.91 1.86 -9.88
CA VAL A 166 10.73 1.43 -11.01
C VAL A 166 9.82 1.17 -12.22
N LEU A 167 10.15 1.80 -13.33
CA LEU A 167 9.45 1.68 -14.60
C LEU A 167 10.24 0.72 -15.50
N LEU A 168 9.62 -0.42 -15.81
CA LEU A 168 10.17 -1.40 -16.74
C LEU A 168 9.56 -1.18 -18.13
N ARG A 169 10.41 -0.77 -19.09
CA ARG A 169 10.02 -0.71 -20.49
C ARG A 169 10.35 -2.05 -21.14
N LEU A 170 9.35 -2.70 -21.72
CA LEU A 170 9.55 -3.96 -22.46
C LEU A 170 9.83 -3.69 -23.93
N ARG A 171 10.65 -4.54 -24.56
CA ARG A 171 10.88 -4.53 -26.01
C ARG A 171 9.61 -4.94 -26.77
N ASP A 172 8.91 -5.96 -26.28
CA ASP A 172 7.63 -6.41 -26.81
C ASP A 172 6.58 -6.55 -25.68
N PRO A 173 5.83 -5.48 -25.35
CA PRO A 173 4.80 -5.53 -24.32
C PRO A 173 3.62 -6.45 -24.68
N GLY A 174 3.43 -6.77 -25.96
CA GLY A 174 2.33 -7.61 -26.44
C GLY A 174 2.42 -9.06 -25.94
N SER A 175 3.64 -9.56 -25.75
CA SER A 175 3.91 -10.92 -25.26
C SER A 175 3.54 -11.13 -23.78
N PHE A 176 3.50 -10.06 -22.97
CA PHE A 176 3.19 -10.12 -21.53
C PHE A 176 1.73 -9.77 -21.18
N ALA A 177 0.92 -9.35 -22.16
CA ALA A 177 -0.43 -8.83 -21.95
C ALA A 177 -1.53 -9.90 -21.70
N ALA A 178 -1.18 -11.18 -21.59
CA ALA A 178 -2.10 -12.31 -21.79
C ALA A 178 -3.33 -12.36 -20.84
N LYS A 179 -3.30 -11.76 -19.63
CA LYS A 179 -4.45 -11.77 -18.70
C LYS A 179 -5.31 -10.51 -18.64
N ARG A 180 -4.88 -9.36 -19.17
CA ARG A 180 -5.68 -8.12 -19.13
C ARG A 180 -6.54 -7.87 -20.37
N ARG A 181 -6.44 -8.75 -21.38
CA ARG A 181 -7.07 -8.57 -22.70
C ARG A 181 -8.59 -8.46 -22.69
N THR A 182 -9.32 -9.02 -21.73
CA THR A 182 -10.79 -8.98 -21.74
C THR A 182 -11.37 -7.65 -21.27
N LEU A 183 -10.82 -7.05 -20.22
CA LEU A 183 -11.32 -5.76 -19.71
C LEU A 183 -10.63 -4.56 -20.37
N GLY A 184 -9.33 -4.67 -20.67
CA GLY A 184 -8.55 -3.58 -21.26
C GLY A 184 -8.92 -3.24 -22.71
N ARG A 185 -9.38 -4.23 -23.50
CA ARG A 185 -9.85 -3.98 -24.87
C ARG A 185 -11.07 -3.08 -24.94
N LEU A 186 -11.91 -3.10 -23.90
CA LEU A 186 -13.16 -2.35 -23.86
C LEU A 186 -12.93 -0.87 -23.52
N LEU A 187 -11.78 -0.54 -22.92
CA LEU A 187 -11.43 0.80 -22.44
C LEU A 187 -10.39 1.51 -23.32
N GLY A 188 -9.95 0.90 -24.42
CA GLY A 188 -9.01 1.53 -25.36
C GLY A 188 -7.63 1.86 -24.76
N HIS A 189 -7.29 1.31 -23.60
CA HIS A 189 -6.02 1.61 -22.95
C HIS A 189 -4.84 0.97 -23.69
N THR A 190 -3.86 1.81 -24.04
CA THR A 190 -2.51 1.42 -24.43
C THR A 190 -1.87 0.58 -23.32
N ILE A 191 -1.00 -0.36 -23.70
CA ILE A 191 -0.25 -1.16 -22.72
C ILE A 191 0.83 -0.23 -22.15
N ASP A 192 0.50 0.42 -21.04
CA ASP A 192 1.43 1.26 -20.31
C ASP A 192 2.67 0.47 -19.85
N PRO A 193 3.82 1.14 -19.66
CA PRO A 193 5.01 0.51 -19.11
C PRO A 193 4.73 -0.16 -17.76
N PHE A 194 5.51 -1.19 -17.42
CA PHE A 194 5.28 -1.96 -16.21
C PHE A 194 5.87 -1.23 -15.00
N HIS A 195 5.01 -0.64 -14.20
CA HIS A 195 5.39 0.00 -12.94
C HIS A 195 5.55 -1.06 -11.83
N ILE A 196 6.76 -1.16 -11.29
CA ILE A 196 7.07 -1.90 -10.07
C ILE A 196 7.14 -0.94 -8.91
N SER A 197 6.17 -1.06 -8.00
CA SER A 197 6.17 -0.33 -6.73
C SER A 197 6.47 -1.27 -5.57
N ALA A 198 7.34 -0.82 -4.67
CA ALA A 198 7.60 -1.45 -3.37
C ALA A 198 6.50 -1.14 -2.33
N PHE A 199 5.39 -0.50 -2.74
CA PHE A 199 4.28 -0.22 -1.83
C PHE A 199 3.68 -1.49 -1.23
N ASN A 200 3.48 -1.47 0.09
CA ASN A 200 3.03 -2.60 0.92
C ASN A 200 3.98 -3.82 0.95
N LEU A 201 5.20 -3.69 0.45
CA LEU A 201 6.21 -4.75 0.58
C LEU A 201 7.09 -4.53 1.82
N ASP A 202 7.74 -5.60 2.26
CA ASP A 202 8.74 -5.60 3.34
C ASP A 202 10.09 -5.00 2.94
N GLY A 203 10.32 -4.82 1.63
CA GLY A 203 11.45 -4.10 1.04
C GLY A 203 11.15 -2.63 0.73
N SER A 204 12.21 -1.87 0.48
CA SER A 204 12.19 -0.49 -0.02
C SER A 204 12.41 -0.46 -1.54
N LEU A 205 12.21 0.71 -2.15
CA LEU A 205 12.61 0.89 -3.55
C LEU A 205 14.14 0.78 -3.72
N GLY A 206 14.91 1.25 -2.74
CA GLY A 206 16.36 1.12 -2.75
C GLY A 206 16.82 -0.35 -2.78
N ASP A 207 16.07 -1.27 -2.17
CA ASP A 207 16.37 -2.71 -2.27
C ASP A 207 16.11 -3.25 -3.67
N VAL A 208 15.06 -2.75 -4.34
CA VAL A 208 14.75 -3.08 -5.74
C VAL A 208 15.84 -2.52 -6.67
N GLU A 209 16.23 -1.27 -6.48
CA GLU A 209 17.31 -0.63 -7.25
C GLU A 209 18.66 -1.33 -7.03
N ALA A 210 19.00 -1.66 -5.79
CA ALA A 210 20.22 -2.42 -5.47
C ALA A 210 20.20 -3.82 -6.10
N ALA A 211 19.04 -4.48 -6.14
CA ALA A 211 18.89 -5.76 -6.82
C ALA A 211 19.06 -5.62 -8.35
N ILE A 212 18.47 -4.58 -8.94
CA ILE A 212 18.63 -4.28 -10.37
C ILE A 212 20.09 -3.98 -10.70
N MET A 213 20.75 -3.11 -9.94
CA MET A 213 22.18 -2.79 -10.11
C MET A 213 23.07 -4.03 -9.99
N ARG A 214 22.65 -5.02 -9.20
CA ARG A 214 23.40 -6.27 -8.99
C ARG A 214 23.22 -7.27 -10.12
N PHE A 215 21.99 -7.44 -10.61
CA PHE A 215 21.64 -8.55 -11.52
C PHE A 215 21.38 -8.15 -12.96
N ALA A 216 21.02 -6.89 -13.22
CA ALA A 216 20.70 -6.43 -14.57
C ALA A 216 21.99 -6.25 -15.40
N PRO A 217 21.95 -6.58 -16.70
CA PRO A 217 23.00 -6.19 -17.65
C PRO A 217 23.28 -4.68 -17.62
N PRO A 218 24.55 -4.25 -17.72
CA PRO A 218 24.92 -2.82 -17.67
C PRO A 218 24.21 -1.95 -18.70
N GLU A 219 23.81 -2.52 -19.84
CA GLU A 219 23.12 -1.86 -20.94
C GLU A 219 21.69 -1.38 -20.57
N LEU A 220 21.09 -2.00 -19.55
CA LEU A 220 19.73 -1.67 -19.08
C LEU A 220 19.72 -0.64 -17.95
N LEU A 221 20.87 -0.41 -17.33
CA LEU A 221 20.98 0.48 -16.19
C LEU A 221 20.85 1.93 -16.66
N PRO A 222 20.13 2.78 -15.89
CA PRO A 222 20.08 4.20 -16.21
C PRO A 222 21.51 4.77 -16.21
N PRO A 223 21.82 5.75 -17.07
CA PRO A 223 23.10 6.44 -16.99
C PRO A 223 23.28 7.02 -15.58
N PRO A 224 24.53 7.15 -15.09
CA PRO A 224 24.80 7.75 -13.79
C PRO A 224 24.03 9.07 -13.62
N ALA A 225 23.49 9.30 -12.42
CA ALA A 225 22.53 10.37 -12.11
C ALA A 225 22.98 11.82 -12.42
N GLU A 226 24.20 12.03 -12.95
CA GLU A 226 24.71 13.31 -13.45
C GLU A 226 23.91 13.90 -14.63
N HIS A 227 22.92 13.17 -15.16
CA HIS A 227 22.07 13.62 -16.28
C HIS A 227 20.58 13.78 -15.97
N TYR A 228 20.13 13.46 -14.75
CA TYR A 228 18.78 13.82 -14.33
C TYR A 228 18.82 15.17 -13.64
N GLY A 229 19.02 16.22 -14.45
CA GLY A 229 18.54 17.54 -14.08
C GLY A 229 17.05 17.39 -13.82
N PHE A 230 16.68 17.40 -12.54
CA PHE A 230 15.30 17.50 -12.10
C PHE A 230 14.81 18.83 -12.68
N ASN A 231 14.24 18.81 -13.88
CA ASN A 231 13.47 19.93 -14.39
C ASN A 231 12.20 19.96 -13.53
N ASP A 232 12.32 20.55 -12.34
CA ASP A 232 11.22 21.16 -11.59
C ASP A 232 10.70 22.38 -12.38
N GLU A 233 10.48 22.22 -13.69
CA GLU A 233 9.59 23.11 -14.43
C GLU A 233 8.18 22.65 -14.02
N GLU A 234 7.82 23.01 -12.79
CA GLU A 234 6.43 23.23 -12.41
C GLU A 234 5.84 24.13 -13.50
N GLU A 235 4.99 23.54 -14.34
CA GLU A 235 3.99 24.27 -15.08
C GLU A 235 3.13 25.01 -14.05
N ASP A 236 3.56 26.23 -13.70
CA ASP A 236 2.67 27.31 -13.26
C ASP A 236 1.71 27.59 -14.42
N GLU A 237 0.71 26.72 -14.62
CA GLU A 237 -0.48 27.05 -15.39
C GLU A 237 -1.23 28.11 -14.60
N ASP A 238 -0.91 29.37 -14.89
CA ASP A 238 -1.75 30.53 -14.64
C ASP A 238 -3.17 30.23 -15.18
N GLU A 239 -4.09 29.81 -14.32
CA GLU A 239 -5.53 29.83 -14.60
C GLU A 239 -5.99 31.30 -14.69
N PRO A 240 -6.45 31.81 -15.84
CA PRO A 240 -7.10 33.11 -15.90
C PRO A 240 -8.50 33.02 -15.26
N LEU A 241 -8.74 33.94 -14.31
CA LEU A 241 -10.02 34.21 -13.63
C LEU A 241 -11.20 34.50 -14.58
#